data_AF-A0A959K5C8-F1
#
_entry.id   AF-A0A959K5C8-F1
#
_cell.length_a   1.000
_cell.length_b   1.000
_cell.length_c   1.000
_cell.angle_alpha   90.00
_cell.angle_beta   90.00
_cell.angle_gamma   90.00
#
_symmetry.space_group_name_H-M   'P 1'
#
loop_
_entity.id
_entity.type
_entity.pdbx_description
1 polymer ?
#
loop_
_entity_poly.entity_id
_entity_poly.type
_entity_poly.pdbx_seq_one_letter_code
_entity_poly.pdbx_strand_id
1 'polypeptide(L)'
;MNEPKKDKQFIHKPYYVGGMKAMSEFIRRQLQYPASAAAQNIQGTVQLRYTIDYQGNVTDVRVIKHLGYGCDEEAERVVRLLKFEVKKPRHLRVEFHKTINIHFRPPKAVKTKPVYSYEFKESGKEEQPAPQSGFYSYTIRFNQAK
;
A
#
# COMPACT_ATOMS: atom_id res chain seq x y z
N MET A 1 32.71 -26.89 32.26
CA MET A 1 31.24 -26.80 32.28
C MET A 1 30.83 -25.42 31.79
N ASN A 2 30.32 -25.29 30.57
CA ASN A 2 29.61 -24.07 30.18
C ASN A 2 28.14 -24.27 30.56
N GLU A 3 27.67 -23.59 31.60
CA GLU A 3 26.24 -23.55 31.88
C GLU A 3 25.52 -22.87 30.70
N PRO A 4 24.50 -23.50 30.09
CA PRO A 4 23.74 -22.85 29.04
C PRO A 4 23.01 -21.66 29.65
N LYS A 5 23.32 -20.46 29.17
CA LYS A 5 22.66 -19.22 29.58
C LYS A 5 21.16 -19.38 29.37
N LYS A 6 20.41 -19.52 30.47
CA LYS A 6 18.95 -19.58 30.49
C LYS A 6 18.41 -18.35 29.76
N ASP A 7 17.61 -18.56 28.72
CA ASP A 7 17.05 -17.47 27.91
C ASP A 7 16.37 -16.45 28.84
N LYS A 8 16.90 -15.22 28.91
CA LYS A 8 16.41 -14.14 29.80
C LYS A 8 14.96 -13.74 29.51
N GLN A 9 14.41 -14.17 28.37
CA GLN A 9 13.07 -13.79 27.93
C GLN A 9 12.25 -15.02 27.59
N PHE A 10 11.40 -15.42 28.54
CA PHE A 10 10.49 -16.55 28.40
C PHE A 10 9.31 -16.25 27.46
N ILE A 11 8.89 -14.98 27.36
CA ILE A 11 7.78 -14.52 26.51
C ILE A 11 8.33 -13.74 25.32
N HIS A 12 8.20 -14.31 24.13
CA HIS A 12 8.57 -13.65 22.88
C HIS A 12 7.37 -12.89 22.31
N LYS A 13 7.63 -11.68 21.78
CA LYS A 13 6.59 -10.87 21.14
C LYS A 13 6.15 -11.51 19.83
N PRO A 14 4.84 -11.48 19.48
CA PRO A 14 4.37 -11.92 18.17
C PRO A 14 4.98 -11.05 17.08
N TYR A 15 5.44 -11.67 16.01
CA TYR A 15 5.94 -11.00 14.82
C TYR A 15 5.20 -11.51 13.58
N TYR A 16 5.11 -10.65 12.57
CA TYR A 16 4.50 -11.02 11.29
C TYR A 16 5.58 -11.64 10.38
N VAL A 17 5.22 -12.65 9.59
CA VAL A 17 6.15 -13.29 8.64
C VAL A 17 6.63 -12.25 7.62
N GLY A 18 7.95 -12.07 7.48
CA GLY A 18 8.51 -11.00 6.64
C GLY A 18 8.48 -9.60 7.28
N GLY A 19 8.11 -9.51 8.56
CA GLY A 19 8.16 -8.28 9.35
C GLY A 19 7.09 -7.25 8.99
N MET A 20 7.30 -6.01 9.42
CA MET A 20 6.31 -4.93 9.27
C MET A 20 6.10 -4.51 7.81
N LYS A 21 7.11 -4.65 6.94
CA LYS A 21 7.00 -4.32 5.51
C LYS A 21 6.02 -5.26 4.81
N ALA A 22 6.21 -6.58 4.97
CA ALA A 22 5.32 -7.59 4.41
C ALA A 22 3.90 -7.44 4.93
N MET A 23 3.74 -7.15 6.23
CA MET A 23 2.45 -6.86 6.83
C MET A 23 1.77 -5.65 6.18
N SER A 24 2.48 -4.53 6.01
CA SER A 24 1.93 -3.33 5.39
C SER A 24 1.56 -3.57 3.92
N GLU A 25 2.36 -4.36 3.21
CA GLU A 25 2.08 -4.72 1.82
C GLU A 25 0.86 -5.63 1.71
N PHE A 26 0.75 -6.65 2.57
CA PHE A 26 -0.42 -7.52 2.66
C PHE A 26 -1.68 -6.70 2.91
N ILE A 27 -1.64 -5.78 3.88
CA ILE A 27 -2.76 -4.87 4.15
C ILE A 27 -3.09 -4.08 2.89
N ARG A 28 -2.12 -3.44 2.23
CA ARG A 28 -2.37 -2.67 1.00
C ARG A 28 -2.99 -3.50 -0.13
N ARG A 29 -2.58 -4.76 -0.27
CA ARG A 29 -3.10 -5.68 -1.30
C ARG A 29 -4.53 -6.14 -0.98
N GLN A 30 -4.85 -6.33 0.30
CA GLN A 30 -6.17 -6.81 0.75
C GLN A 30 -7.16 -5.67 1.06
N LEU A 31 -6.67 -4.45 1.25
CA LEU A 31 -7.46 -3.27 1.58
C LEU A 31 -8.26 -2.85 0.36
N GLN A 32 -9.58 -2.96 0.47
CA GLN A 32 -10.50 -2.42 -0.52
C GLN A 32 -11.01 -1.08 -0.02
N TYR A 33 -11.09 -0.12 -0.92
CA TYR A 33 -11.55 1.22 -0.60
C TYR A 33 -13.06 1.29 -0.87
N PRO A 34 -13.90 1.48 0.17
CA PRO A 34 -15.36 1.46 0.01
C PRO A 34 -15.89 2.47 -1.00
N ALA A 35 -16.96 2.13 -1.72
CA ALA A 35 -17.58 3.01 -2.71
C ALA A 35 -18.12 4.32 -2.08
N SER A 36 -18.64 4.25 -0.86
CA SER A 36 -19.12 5.41 -0.09
C SER A 36 -17.98 6.39 0.24
N ALA A 37 -16.83 5.88 0.67
CA ALA A 37 -15.63 6.69 0.86
C ALA A 37 -15.09 7.26 -0.46
N ALA A 38 -15.22 6.52 -1.57
CA ALA A 38 -14.74 6.93 -2.90
C ALA A 38 -15.57 8.07 -3.48
N ALA A 39 -16.89 7.98 -3.39
CA ALA A 39 -17.79 9.02 -3.85
C ALA A 39 -17.53 10.35 -3.13
N GLN A 40 -17.20 10.29 -1.84
CA GLN A 40 -16.97 11.46 -0.98
C GLN A 40 -15.49 11.85 -0.84
N ASN A 41 -14.57 11.17 -1.56
CA ASN A 41 -13.13 11.39 -1.50
C ASN A 41 -12.54 11.42 -0.07
N ILE A 42 -13.04 10.55 0.82
CA ILE A 42 -12.69 10.58 2.24
C ILE A 42 -11.33 9.94 2.50
N GLN A 43 -10.36 10.75 2.89
CA GLN A 43 -9.04 10.27 3.29
C GLN A 43 -8.87 10.34 4.81
N GLY A 44 -8.14 9.38 5.38
CA GLY A 44 -7.93 9.38 6.80
C GLY A 44 -7.16 8.18 7.32
N THR A 45 -7.16 8.06 8.64
CA THR A 45 -6.49 6.96 9.35
C THR A 45 -7.48 6.33 10.30
N VAL A 46 -7.72 5.03 10.10
CA VAL A 46 -8.46 4.19 11.05
C VAL A 46 -7.44 3.58 12.00
N GLN A 47 -7.68 3.72 13.30
CA GLN A 47 -6.84 3.09 14.32
C GLN A 47 -7.60 1.94 14.95
N LEU A 48 -7.03 0.74 14.92
CA LEU A 48 -7.62 -0.46 15.50
C LEU A 48 -6.73 -1.02 16.59
N ARG A 49 -7.35 -1.44 17.69
CA ARG A 49 -6.77 -2.35 18.67
C ARG A 49 -7.23 -3.76 18.37
N TYR A 50 -6.33 -4.72 18.45
CA TYR A 50 -6.67 -6.13 18.27
C TYR A 50 -5.83 -6.98 19.22
N THR A 51 -6.33 -8.16 19.51
CA THR A 51 -5.67 -9.15 20.36
C THR A 51 -5.10 -10.25 19.47
N ILE A 52 -3.91 -10.73 19.79
CA ILE A 52 -3.28 -11.86 19.12
C ILE A 52 -3.28 -13.01 20.11
N ASP A 53 -3.93 -14.10 19.75
CA ASP A 53 -4.00 -15.32 20.55
C ASP A 53 -2.65 -16.08 20.54
N TYR A 54 -2.48 -17.05 21.45
CA TYR A 54 -1.27 -17.88 21.54
C TYR A 54 -0.97 -18.68 20.26
N GLN A 55 -1.97 -18.86 19.39
CA GLN A 55 -1.82 -19.49 18.07
C GLN A 55 -1.39 -18.52 16.96
N GLY A 56 -1.33 -17.21 17.26
CA GLY A 56 -1.03 -16.17 16.28
C GLY A 56 -2.23 -15.70 15.46
N ASN A 57 -3.44 -16.13 15.81
CA ASN A 57 -4.67 -15.65 15.20
C ASN A 57 -5.09 -14.32 15.83
N VAL A 58 -5.67 -13.43 15.04
CA VAL A 58 -6.22 -12.17 15.55
C VAL A 58 -7.63 -12.38 16.09
N THR A 59 -7.83 -11.98 17.34
CA THR A 59 -9.10 -12.01 18.09
C THR A 59 -9.42 -10.62 18.63
N ASP A 60 -10.68 -10.38 19.00
CA ASP A 60 -11.18 -9.12 19.59
C ASP A 60 -10.64 -7.84 18.90
N VAL A 61 -11.11 -7.57 17.68
CA VAL A 61 -10.76 -6.35 16.95
C VAL A 61 -11.70 -5.22 17.36
N ARG A 62 -11.14 -4.09 17.79
CA ARG A 62 -11.87 -2.90 18.21
C ARG A 62 -11.32 -1.66 17.53
N VAL A 63 -12.18 -0.86 16.93
CA VAL A 63 -11.81 0.43 16.37
C VAL A 63 -11.66 1.44 17.50
N ILE A 64 -10.49 2.06 17.62
CA ILE A 64 -10.23 3.16 18.57
C ILE A 64 -10.54 4.50 17.91
N LYS A 65 -10.14 4.66 16.64
CA LYS A 65 -10.37 5.87 15.86
C LYS A 65 -11.15 5.52 14.61
N HIS A 66 -12.39 5.98 14.59
CA HIS A 66 -13.32 5.83 13.49
C HIS A 66 -13.04 6.84 12.38
N LEU A 67 -13.10 6.39 11.14
CA LEU A 67 -13.14 7.25 9.95
C LEU A 67 -14.56 7.29 9.36
N GLY A 68 -15.34 6.22 9.53
CA GLY A 68 -16.68 6.09 8.95
C GLY A 68 -16.65 5.76 7.45
N TYR A 69 -17.80 5.94 6.78
CA TYR A 69 -17.97 5.70 5.34
C TYR A 69 -17.54 4.28 4.90
N GLY A 70 -17.78 3.29 5.74
CA GLY A 70 -17.41 1.89 5.50
C GLY A 70 -15.92 1.56 5.64
N CYS A 71 -15.06 2.55 5.96
CA CYS A 71 -13.62 2.31 6.11
C CYS A 71 -13.31 1.46 7.35
N ASP A 72 -14.11 1.63 8.40
CA ASP A 72 -13.92 0.93 9.68
C ASP A 72 -14.15 -0.58 9.51
N GLU A 73 -15.20 -0.96 8.81
CA GLU A 73 -15.58 -2.36 8.53
C GLU A 73 -14.55 -3.05 7.64
N GLU A 74 -14.11 -2.38 6.57
CA GLU A 74 -13.04 -2.90 5.72
C GLU A 74 -11.71 -3.05 6.47
N ALA A 75 -11.39 -2.09 7.35
CA ALA A 75 -10.19 -2.18 8.16
C ALA A 75 -10.25 -3.36 9.15
N GLU A 76 -11.40 -3.58 9.78
CA GLU A 76 -11.63 -4.71 10.67
C GLU A 76 -11.46 -6.05 9.92
N ARG A 77 -12.08 -6.17 8.74
CA ARG A 77 -11.97 -7.35 7.88
C ARG A 77 -10.52 -7.68 7.56
N VAL A 78 -9.73 -6.68 7.13
CA VAL A 78 -8.31 -6.89 6.78
C VAL A 78 -7.48 -7.29 8.00
N VAL A 79 -7.74 -6.69 9.17
CA VAL A 79 -7.01 -7.03 10.40
C VAL A 79 -7.30 -8.45 10.85
N ARG A 80 -8.54 -8.94 10.70
CA ARG A 80 -8.91 -10.34 11.01
C ARG A 80 -8.22 -11.36 10.12
N LEU A 81 -7.82 -10.98 8.91
CA LEU A 81 -7.09 -11.86 7.97
C LEU A 81 -5.60 -11.98 8.30
N LEU A 82 -5.08 -11.15 9.21
CA LEU A 82 -3.67 -11.21 9.58
C LEU A 82 -3.38 -12.46 10.41
N LYS A 83 -2.26 -13.11 10.09
CA LYS A 83 -1.71 -14.23 10.84
C LYS A 83 -0.31 -13.88 11.33
N PHE A 84 -0.09 -14.05 12.63
CA PHE A 84 1.18 -13.78 13.29
C PHE A 84 1.88 -15.08 13.67
N GLU A 85 3.20 -15.02 13.73
CA GLU A 85 4.01 -16.09 14.31
C GLU A 85 4.24 -15.80 15.79
N VAL A 86 3.84 -16.76 16.63
CA VAL A 86 4.01 -16.72 18.08
C VAL A 86 4.87 -17.91 18.48
N LYS A 87 6.03 -17.63 19.09
CA LYS A 87 6.85 -18.69 19.66
C LYS A 87 6.16 -19.22 20.91
N LYS A 88 5.59 -20.42 20.80
CA LYS A 88 4.81 -21.08 21.86
C LYS A 88 5.63 -21.18 23.16
N PRO A 89 5.23 -20.51 24.25
CA PRO A 89 5.82 -20.78 25.55
C PRO A 89 5.43 -22.20 25.96
N ARG A 90 6.37 -22.97 26.54
CA ARG A 90 6.15 -24.38 26.89
C ARG A 90 4.86 -24.65 27.67
N HIS A 91 4.43 -23.75 28.55
CA HIS A 91 3.28 -23.96 29.44
C HIS A 91 2.37 -22.74 29.66
N LEU A 92 2.51 -21.65 28.87
CA LEU A 92 1.70 -20.43 29.05
C LEU A 92 0.96 -20.06 27.77
N ARG A 93 -0.35 -19.82 27.89
CA ARG A 93 -1.17 -19.15 26.87
C ARG A 93 -1.13 -17.66 27.15
N VAL A 94 -0.60 -16.90 26.20
CA VAL A 94 -0.45 -15.45 26.33
C VAL A 94 -1.16 -14.79 25.17
N GLU A 95 -2.01 -13.83 25.49
CA GLU A 95 -2.66 -12.96 24.53
C GLU A 95 -1.89 -11.63 24.45
N PHE A 96 -1.77 -11.07 23.26
CA PHE A 96 -1.05 -9.82 23.03
C PHE A 96 -1.97 -8.77 22.43
N HIS A 97 -2.14 -7.64 23.13
CA HIS A 97 -2.85 -6.50 22.58
C HIS A 97 -1.90 -5.64 21.73
N LYS A 98 -2.31 -5.35 20.50
CA LYS A 98 -1.59 -4.45 19.59
C LYS A 98 -2.53 -3.42 19.00
N THR A 99 -1.92 -2.31 18.57
CA THR A 99 -2.60 -1.24 17.85
C THR A 99 -1.99 -1.10 16.47
N ILE A 100 -2.83 -0.93 15.45
CA ILE A 100 -2.41 -0.64 14.08
C ILE A 100 -3.15 0.58 13.54
N ASN A 101 -2.44 1.36 12.74
CA ASN A 101 -2.99 2.50 12.02
C ASN A 101 -3.05 2.13 10.53
N ILE A 102 -4.24 2.14 9.96
CA ILE A 102 -4.48 1.87 8.53
C ILE A 102 -4.84 3.19 7.86
N HIS A 103 -4.04 3.57 6.87
CA HIS A 103 -4.24 4.80 6.12
C HIS A 103 -5.08 4.53 4.88
N PHE A 104 -6.26 5.13 4.84
CA PHE A 104 -7.13 5.12 3.67
C PHE A 104 -6.76 6.31 2.79
N ARG A 105 -6.25 6.00 1.59
CA ARG A 105 -5.96 6.98 0.56
C ARG A 105 -6.78 6.65 -0.68
N PRO A 106 -7.49 7.63 -1.26
CA PRO A 106 -8.20 7.38 -2.51
C PRO A 106 -7.21 6.93 -3.59
N PRO A 107 -7.59 5.98 -4.46
CA PRO A 107 -6.74 5.56 -5.56
C PRO A 107 -6.50 6.78 -6.47
N LYS A 108 -5.25 7.21 -6.56
CA LYS A 108 -4.88 8.29 -7.49
C LYS A 108 -5.17 7.80 -8.90
N ALA A 109 -6.01 8.54 -9.64
CA ALA A 109 -6.17 8.31 -11.07
C ALA A 109 -4.77 8.28 -11.72
N VAL A 110 -4.40 7.14 -12.27
CA VAL A 110 -3.08 6.94 -12.89
C VAL A 110 -3.01 7.88 -14.09
N LYS A 111 -2.22 8.94 -13.99
CA LYS A 111 -1.88 9.79 -15.14
C LYS A 111 -0.96 8.98 -16.06
N THR A 112 -1.52 8.21 -16.98
CA THR A 112 -0.76 7.55 -18.04
C THR A 112 -0.04 8.61 -18.86
N LYS A 113 1.28 8.55 -18.90
CA LYS A 113 2.08 9.43 -19.77
C LYS A 113 1.67 9.13 -21.22
N PRO A 114 1.31 10.12 -22.04
CA PRO A 114 0.99 9.87 -23.44
C PRO A 114 2.19 9.22 -24.12
N VAL A 115 1.98 8.06 -24.74
CA VAL A 115 2.96 7.41 -25.60
C VAL A 115 2.95 8.17 -26.92
N TYR A 116 4.04 8.85 -27.25
CA TYR A 116 4.20 9.53 -28.53
C TYR A 116 4.75 8.53 -29.55
N SER A 117 3.98 8.24 -30.62
CA SER A 117 4.47 7.53 -31.80
C SER A 117 4.86 8.54 -32.87
N TYR A 118 6.09 8.43 -33.38
CA TYR A 118 6.58 9.23 -34.50
C TYR A 118 6.67 8.33 -35.74
N GLU A 119 5.98 8.72 -36.80
CA GLU A 119 6.14 8.15 -38.14
C GLU A 119 7.23 8.94 -38.86
N PHE A 120 8.40 8.34 -39.01
CA PHE A 120 9.48 8.91 -39.82
C PHE A 120 9.16 8.65 -41.30
N LYS A 121 8.71 9.68 -42.01
CA LYS A 121 8.67 9.65 -43.47
C LYS A 121 10.04 10.07 -43.97
N GLU A 122 10.83 9.11 -44.44
CA GLU A 122 12.07 9.39 -45.17
C GLU A 122 11.73 10.19 -46.43
N SER A 123 12.00 11.49 -46.40
CA SER A 123 12.01 12.32 -47.60
C SER A 123 13.22 11.91 -48.43
N GLY A 124 12.95 11.46 -49.66
CA GLY A 124 13.95 11.02 -50.63
C GLY A 124 15.08 12.04 -50.83
N LYS A 125 16.26 11.49 -51.13
CA LYS A 125 17.46 12.20 -51.53
C LYS A 125 17.20 13.02 -52.79
N GLU A 126 17.46 14.32 -52.73
CA GLU A 126 17.94 15.10 -53.87
C GLU A 126 18.90 16.19 -53.35
N GLU A 127 19.96 16.37 -54.10
CA GLU A 127 21.23 17.00 -53.76
C GLU A 127 21.28 18.43 -54.29
N GLN A 128 21.74 19.42 -53.49
CA GLN A 128 22.42 20.67 -53.93
C GLN A 128 22.80 21.61 -52.74
N PRO A 129 23.71 22.61 -52.92
CA PRO A 129 24.87 22.88 -52.06
C PRO A 129 24.64 23.85 -50.87
N ALA A 130 25.69 23.95 -50.01
CA ALA A 130 25.74 24.63 -48.71
C ALA A 130 25.59 26.18 -48.72
N PRO A 131 25.65 26.86 -47.55
CA PRO A 131 24.63 26.95 -46.51
C PRO A 131 24.19 28.42 -46.30
N GLN A 132 22.90 28.71 -46.08
CA GLN A 132 22.50 30.03 -45.57
C GLN A 132 21.45 29.92 -44.46
N SER A 133 21.81 30.59 -43.36
CA SER A 133 21.11 30.77 -42.10
C SER A 133 19.64 31.14 -42.29
N GLY A 134 18.73 30.31 -41.78
CA GLY A 134 17.31 30.61 -41.66
C GLY A 134 16.78 30.09 -40.33
N PHE A 135 16.21 30.98 -39.54
CA PHE A 135 15.56 30.66 -38.26
C PHE A 135 14.25 29.91 -38.55
N TYR A 136 14.12 28.67 -38.10
CA TYR A 136 12.88 27.89 -38.28
C TYR A 136 11.89 28.21 -37.16
N SER A 137 10.74 28.80 -37.52
CA SER A 137 9.60 28.91 -36.62
C SER A 137 8.55 27.87 -37.02
N TYR A 138 8.04 27.12 -36.04
CA TYR A 138 6.91 26.21 -36.23
C TYR A 138 5.70 26.73 -35.45
N THR A 139 4.57 26.82 -36.13
CA THR A 139 3.28 27.15 -35.52
C THR A 139 2.49 25.87 -35.27
N ILE A 140 2.31 25.53 -33.99
CA ILE A 140 1.50 24.38 -33.56
C ILE A 140 0.04 24.82 -33.52
N ARG A 141 -0.85 24.14 -34.26
CA ARG A 141 -2.30 24.37 -34.22
C ARG A 141 -2.97 23.27 -33.40
N PHE A 142 -3.62 23.65 -32.31
CA PHE A 142 -4.41 22.74 -31.48
C PHE A 142 -5.87 22.79 -31.94
N ASN A 143 -6.41 21.65 -32.38
CA ASN A 143 -7.82 21.53 -32.72
C ASN A 143 -8.58 21.01 -31.49
N GLN A 144 -9.49 21.82 -30.93
CA GLN A 144 -10.37 21.40 -29.84
C GLN A 144 -11.63 20.77 -30.43
N ALA A 145 -11.85 19.49 -30.15
CA ALA A 145 -13.11 18.80 -30.45
C ALA A 145 -14.14 19.12 -29.34
N LYS A 146 -15.37 19.43 -29.78
CA LYS A 146 -16.53 19.83 -28.97
C LYS A 146 -17.27 18.63 -28.40
#